data_AF-A0A9X4LHP3-F1
#
_entry.id   AF-A0A9X4LHP3-F1
#
_cell.length_a   1.000
_cell.length_b   1.000
_cell.length_c   1.000
_cell.angle_alpha   90.00
_cell.angle_beta   90.00
_cell.angle_gamma   90.00
#
_symmetry.space_group_name_H-M   'P 1'
#
loop_
_entity.id
_entity.type
_entity.pdbx_description
1 polymer ?
#
loop_
_entity_poly.entity_id
_entity_poly.type
_entity_poly.pdbx_seq_one_letter_code
_entity_poly.pdbx_strand_id
1 'polypeptide(L)'
;MIVFVQREPRPDAPYWSGRRWLAALDAVAWPLAGAMLVLQIPGAGRGAGMVIFVAALFALFRLCGALFANHRYWFTTWWVARAAALLFLVGLVMKLAFWVAAGH
;
A
#
# COMPACT_ATOMS: atom_id res chain seq x y z
N MET A 1 31.64 -12.43 17.52
CA MET A 1 30.62 -13.50 17.51
C MET A 1 29.31 -12.90 17.04
N ILE A 2 28.88 -13.18 15.80
CA ILE A 2 27.59 -12.69 15.28
C ILE A 2 26.55 -13.74 15.65
N VAL A 3 25.62 -13.37 16.54
CA VAL A 3 24.49 -14.23 16.90
C VAL A 3 23.38 -13.98 15.88
N PHE A 4 23.12 -14.97 15.03
CA PHE A 4 21.91 -14.96 14.19
C PHE A 4 20.72 -15.27 15.09
N VAL A 5 20.01 -14.23 15.54
CA VAL A 5 18.73 -14.37 16.22
C VAL A 5 17.71 -14.81 15.18
N GLN A 6 17.51 -16.12 15.04
CA GLN A 6 16.48 -16.67 14.19
C GLN A 6 15.13 -16.41 14.85
N ARG A 7 14.41 -15.37 14.38
CA ARG A 7 13.05 -15.10 14.85
C ARG A 7 12.17 -16.30 14.51
N GLU A 8 11.42 -16.76 15.50
CA GLU A 8 10.43 -17.81 15.32
C GLU A 8 9.48 -17.40 14.19
N PRO A 9 9.22 -18.29 13.20
CA PRO A 9 8.27 -18.00 12.14
C PRO A 9 6.93 -17.61 12.75
N ARG A 10 6.42 -16.43 12.39
CA ARG A 10 5.07 -16.03 12.82
C ARG A 10 4.06 -17.11 12.43
N PRO A 11 3.07 -17.41 13.29
CA PRO A 11 2.01 -18.34 12.96
C PRO A 11 1.36 -17.97 11.63
N ASP A 12 1.07 -18.98 10.81
CA ASP A 12 0.33 -18.78 9.56
C ASP A 12 -1.00 -18.08 9.86
N ALA A 13 -1.32 -17.06 9.08
CA ALA A 13 -2.58 -16.36 9.32
C ALA A 13 -3.78 -17.21 8.83
N PRO A 14 -4.98 -16.97 9.37
CA PRO A 14 -6.17 -17.75 9.05
C PRO A 14 -6.42 -17.83 7.54
N TYR A 15 -6.73 -19.03 7.05
CA TYR A 15 -7.08 -19.26 5.66
C TYR A 15 -8.56 -18.97 5.42
N TRP A 16 -8.85 -18.08 4.47
CA TRP A 16 -10.19 -17.84 3.95
C TRP A 16 -10.11 -17.32 2.50
N SER A 17 -11.12 -17.63 1.69
CA SER A 17 -11.09 -17.46 0.22
C SER A 17 -10.85 -16.03 -0.24
N GLY A 18 -11.36 -15.02 0.49
CA GLY A 18 -11.18 -13.59 0.17
C GLY A 18 -9.77 -13.05 0.42
N ARG A 19 -8.95 -13.74 1.23
CA ARG A 19 -7.63 -13.26 1.65
C ARG A 19 -6.67 -13.07 0.48
N ARG A 20 -6.72 -13.97 -0.51
CA ARG A 20 -5.80 -13.95 -1.65
C ARG A 20 -6.02 -12.73 -2.55
N TRP A 21 -7.28 -12.37 -2.77
CA TRP A 21 -7.65 -11.18 -3.54
C TRP A 21 -7.29 -9.89 -2.81
N LEU A 22 -7.56 -9.82 -1.50
CA LEU A 22 -7.13 -8.69 -0.67
C LEU A 22 -5.60 -8.55 -0.67
N ALA A 23 -4.85 -9.65 -0.58
CA ALA A 23 -3.39 -9.62 -0.56
C ALA A 23 -2.81 -9.19 -1.91
N ALA A 24 -3.44 -9.62 -3.01
CA ALA A 24 -3.10 -9.15 -4.35
C ALA A 24 -3.38 -7.65 -4.53
N LEU A 25 -4.52 -7.15 -4.03
CA LEU A 25 -4.84 -5.72 -4.06
C LEU A 25 -3.84 -4.91 -3.23
N ASP A 26 -3.50 -5.34 -2.01
CA ASP A 26 -2.46 -4.70 -1.18
C ASP A 26 -1.09 -4.66 -1.88
N ALA A 27 -0.69 -5.79 -2.48
CA ALA A 27 0.59 -5.92 -3.17
C ALA A 27 0.76 -4.95 -4.33
N VAL A 28 -0.33 -4.61 -5.02
CA VAL A 28 -0.34 -3.77 -6.23
C VAL A 28 -0.72 -2.31 -5.92
N ALA A 29 -1.49 -2.06 -4.87
CA ALA A 29 -1.93 -0.71 -4.49
C ALA A 29 -0.75 0.20 -4.12
N TRP A 30 0.24 -0.30 -3.37
CA TRP A 30 1.38 0.51 -2.92
C TRP A 30 2.29 0.98 -4.06
N PRO A 31 2.71 0.08 -4.96
CA PRO A 31 3.53 0.48 -6.09
C PRO A 31 2.78 1.37 -7.09
N LEU A 32 1.47 1.13 -7.30
CA LEU A 32 0.64 2.03 -8.11
C LEU A 32 0.53 3.42 -7.50
N ALA A 33 0.32 3.52 -6.18
CA ALA A 33 0.27 4.81 -5.49
C ALA A 33 1.60 5.56 -5.64
N GLY A 34 2.74 4.87 -5.48
CA GLY A 34 4.06 5.45 -5.72
C GLY A 34 4.25 5.92 -7.17
N ALA A 35 3.83 5.11 -8.15
CA ALA A 35 3.87 5.48 -9.56
C ALA A 35 3.01 6.71 -9.85
N MET A 36 1.80 6.79 -9.30
CA MET A 36 0.91 7.95 -9.47
C MET A 36 1.51 9.22 -8.88
N LEU A 37 2.14 9.16 -7.71
CA LEU A 37 2.81 10.33 -7.12
C LEU A 37 3.95 10.85 -8.00
N VAL A 38 4.73 9.94 -8.59
CA VAL A 38 5.85 10.30 -9.48
C VAL A 38 5.35 10.97 -10.76
N LEU A 39 4.20 10.53 -11.28
CA LEU A 39 3.57 11.16 -12.44
C LEU A 39 3.08 12.59 -12.19
N GLN A 40 2.86 12.98 -10.94
CA GLN A 40 2.48 14.36 -10.58
C GLN A 40 3.67 15.33 -10.56
N ILE A 41 4.91 14.85 -10.63
CA ILE A 41 6.11 15.69 -10.54
C ILE A 41 6.37 16.36 -11.91
N PRO A 42 6.23 17.70 -12.03
CA PRO A 42 6.48 18.39 -13.27
C PRO A 42 7.95 18.26 -13.67
N GLY A 43 8.22 17.83 -14.91
CA GLY A 43 9.59 17.67 -15.42
C GLY A 43 10.28 16.35 -15.05
N ALA A 44 9.57 15.37 -14.48
CA ALA A 44 10.13 14.06 -14.12
C ALA A 44 10.73 13.28 -15.33
N GLY A 45 10.32 13.61 -16.56
CA GLY A 45 10.96 13.18 -17.79
C GLY A 45 11.20 11.66 -17.89
N ARG A 46 12.34 11.24 -18.44
CA ARG A 46 12.75 9.83 -18.55
C ARG A 46 12.95 9.14 -17.18
N GLY A 47 13.19 9.89 -16.11
CA GLY A 47 13.35 9.36 -14.75
C GLY A 47 12.08 8.71 -14.20
N ALA A 48 10.91 9.26 -14.56
CA ALA A 48 9.61 8.69 -14.17
C ALA A 48 9.43 7.26 -14.70
N GLY A 49 9.88 6.97 -15.93
CA GLY A 49 9.76 5.64 -16.53
C GLY A 49 10.53 4.56 -15.76
N MET A 50 11.73 4.86 -15.29
CA MET A 50 12.53 3.95 -14.47
C MET A 50 11.87 3.68 -13.12
N VAL A 51 11.34 4.72 -12.48
CA VAL A 51 10.65 4.58 -11.18
C VAL A 51 9.36 3.77 -11.33
N ILE A 52 8.59 3.99 -12.39
CA ILE A 52 7.39 3.20 -12.71
C ILE A 52 7.76 1.74 -12.99
N PHE A 53 8.84 1.48 -13.73
CA PHE A 53 9.31 0.12 -14.01
C PHE A 53 9.74 -0.61 -12.73
N VAL A 54 10.52 0.05 -11.87
CA VAL A 54 10.92 -0.51 -10.57
C VAL A 54 9.70 -0.75 -9.67
N ALA A 55 8.74 0.18 -9.64
CA ALA A 55 7.48 0.00 -8.92
C ALA A 55 6.69 -1.21 -9.47
N ALA A 56 6.61 -1.37 -10.79
CA ALA A 56 5.95 -2.53 -11.41
C ALA A 56 6.62 -3.86 -11.04
N LEU A 57 7.96 -3.91 -11.04
CA LEU A 57 8.69 -5.10 -10.58
C LEU A 57 8.43 -5.40 -9.09
N PHE A 58 8.43 -4.38 -8.24
CA PHE A 58 8.08 -4.53 -6.82
C PHE A 58 6.64 -5.05 -6.63
N ALA A 59 5.69 -4.53 -7.42
CA ALA A 59 4.31 -5.02 -7.43
C ALA A 59 4.25 -6.49 -7.83
N LEU A 60 4.97 -6.88 -8.87
CA LEU A 60 4.99 -8.24 -9.37
C LEU A 60 5.60 -9.21 -8.35
N PHE A 61 6.72 -8.84 -7.72
CA PHE A 61 7.33 -9.66 -6.67
C PHE A 61 6.42 -9.82 -5.45
N ARG A 62 5.76 -8.74 -5.00
CA ARG A 62 4.78 -8.82 -3.90
C ARG A 62 3.55 -9.62 -4.29
N LEU A 63 3.08 -9.51 -5.53
CA LEU A 63 1.95 -10.27 -6.05
C LEU A 63 2.27 -11.76 -6.11
N CYS A 64 3.44 -12.14 -6.64
CA CYS A 64 3.92 -13.52 -6.60
C CYS A 64 4.01 -14.03 -5.16
N GLY A 65 4.58 -13.23 -4.23
CA GLY A 65 4.61 -13.56 -2.81
C GLY A 65 3.21 -13.75 -2.19
N ALA A 66 2.27 -12.87 -2.52
CA ALA A 66 0.89 -12.95 -2.05
C ALA A 66 0.14 -14.16 -2.64
N LEU A 67 0.46 -14.58 -3.86
CA LEU A 67 -0.17 -15.71 -4.54
C LEU A 67 0.42 -17.06 -4.10
N PHE A 68 1.75 -17.16 -3.93
CA PHE A 68 2.46 -18.40 -3.60
C PHE A 68 2.69 -18.60 -2.09
N ALA A 69 2.83 -17.51 -1.32
CA ALA A 69 3.09 -17.53 0.12
C ALA A 69 1.99 -16.81 0.92
N ASN A 70 0.74 -16.87 0.45
CA ASN A 70 -0.42 -16.19 1.06
C ASN A 70 -0.58 -16.49 2.55
N HIS A 71 -0.27 -17.72 2.98
CA HIS A 71 -0.35 -18.17 4.37
C HIS A 71 0.52 -17.30 5.31
N ARG A 72 1.70 -16.88 4.82
CA ARG A 72 2.67 -16.01 5.50
C ARG A 72 2.48 -14.51 5.24
N TYR A 73 1.58 -14.12 4.33
CA TYR A 73 1.42 -12.73 3.94
C TYR A 73 0.55 -11.96 4.95
N TRP A 74 1.16 -11.00 5.65
CA TRP A 74 0.49 -10.10 6.58
C TRP A 74 0.22 -8.75 5.92
N PHE A 75 -1.05 -8.31 5.97
CA PHE A 75 -1.50 -7.07 5.36
C PHE A 75 -0.75 -5.86 5.92
N THR A 76 0.16 -5.30 5.14
CA THR A 76 0.83 -4.04 5.47
C THR A 76 -0.10 -2.83 5.29
N THR A 77 -1.11 -2.93 4.43
CA THR A 77 -2.11 -1.88 4.17
C THR A 77 -3.06 -1.64 5.34
N TRP A 78 -3.42 -2.65 6.15
CA TRP A 78 -3.44 -2.55 7.62
C TRP A 78 -3.50 -1.15 8.27
N TRP A 79 -2.29 -0.75 8.64
CA TRP A 79 -1.98 0.48 9.33
C TRP A 79 -2.09 1.71 8.43
N VAL A 80 -1.75 1.57 7.15
CA VAL A 80 -1.74 2.72 6.24
C VAL A 80 -3.14 3.09 5.73
N ALA A 81 -4.00 2.13 5.44
CA ALA A 81 -5.41 2.36 5.13
C ALA A 81 -6.11 3.02 6.31
N ARG A 82 -5.80 2.62 7.55
CA ARG A 82 -6.29 3.29 8.74
C ARG A 82 -5.81 4.74 8.82
N ALA A 83 -4.53 5.01 8.56
CA ALA A 83 -3.99 6.37 8.52
C ALA A 83 -4.60 7.22 7.39
N ALA A 84 -4.71 6.66 6.19
CA ALA A 84 -5.29 7.33 5.01
C ALA A 84 -6.78 7.62 5.18
N ALA A 85 -7.55 6.68 5.74
CA ALA A 85 -8.96 6.91 6.07
C ALA A 85 -9.12 8.03 7.10
N LEU A 86 -8.21 8.12 8.07
CA LEU A 86 -8.20 9.19 9.07
C LEU A 86 -7.89 10.55 8.42
N LEU A 87 -6.89 10.61 7.54
CA LEU A 87 -6.57 11.83 6.76
C LEU A 87 -7.73 12.25 5.85
N PHE A 88 -8.37 11.28 5.19
CA PHE A 88 -9.54 11.55 4.34
C PHE A 88 -10.71 12.08 5.17
N LEU A 89 -10.98 11.51 6.35
CA LEU A 89 -11.99 11.99 7.28
C LEU A 89 -11.71 13.43 7.71
N VAL A 90 -10.47 13.75 8.05
CA VAL A 90 -10.05 15.14 8.38
C VAL A 90 -10.33 16.08 7.21
N GLY A 91 -9.91 15.72 5.99
CA GLY A 91 -10.17 16.53 4.80
C GLY A 91 -11.67 16.73 4.52
N LEU A 92 -12.49 15.70 4.76
CA LEU A 92 -13.94 15.75 4.59
C LEU A 92 -14.60 16.66 5.63
N VAL A 93 -14.18 16.58 6.90
CA VAL A 93 -14.62 17.48 7.97
C VAL A 93 -14.23 18.92 7.67
N MET A 94 -13.00 19.16 7.23
CA MET A 94 -12.55 20.51 6.85
C MET A 94 -13.37 21.07 5.69
N LYS A 95 -13.65 20.25 4.66
CA LYS A 95 -14.46 20.66 3.52
C LYS A 95 -15.90 20.97 3.92
N LEU A 96 -16.50 20.15 4.78
CA LEU A 96 -17.83 20.41 5.33
C LEU A 96 -17.86 21.67 6.19
N ALA A 97 -16.86 21.87 7.05
CA ALA A 97 -16.74 23.07 7.87
C ALA A 97 -16.62 24.33 6.99
N PHE A 98 -15.82 24.26 5.93
CA PHE A 98 -15.68 25.35 4.97
C PHE A 98 -16.99 25.61 4.21
N TRP A 99 -17.71 24.56 3.82
CA TRP A 99 -19.00 24.69 3.14
C TRP A 99 -20.08 25.28 4.05
N VAL A 100 -20.12 24.88 5.32
CA VAL A 100 -20.98 25.47 6.35
C VAL A 100 -20.61 26.93 6.61
N ALA A 101 -19.32 27.25 6.67
CA ALA A 101 -18.83 28.63 6.86
C ALA A 101 -18.99 29.53 5.62
N ALA A 102 -19.17 28.96 4.42
CA ALA A 102 -19.34 29.69 3.17
C ALA A 102 -20.81 29.85 2.74
N GLY A 103 -21.75 29.24 3.47
CA GLY A 103 -23.16 29.10 3.07
C GLY A 103 -24.19 29.44 4.14
N HIS A 104 -23.76 30.05 5.25
CA HIS A 104 -24.56 30.84 6.18
C HIS A 104 -23.82 32.14 6.47
#